data_AF-A0A7V1SR75-F1
#
_entry.id   AF-A0A7V1SR75-F1
#
_cell.length_a   1.000
_cell.length_b   1.000
_cell.length_c   1.000
_cell.angle_alpha   90.00
_cell.angle_beta   90.00
_cell.angle_gamma   90.00
#
_symmetry.space_group_name_H-M   'P 1'
#
loop_
_entity.id
_entity.type
_entity.pdbx_description
1 polymer ?
#
loop_
_entity_poly.entity_id
_entity_poly.type
_entity_poly.pdbx_seq_one_letter_code
_entity_poly.pdbx_strand_id
1 'polypeptide(L)'
;MKIKLLLLFMGLSIAFLGCKKDKTPEDKLTDTKKQIIGTWQVQSTTVTYYDASGKIVKTDNQDGNNGEVYQFVNETTLKQVGGSDDSYAYTLTNVNNKILLNVSNVSYEVTFSGNNSMSWSNQETYPDGYSYTSSTRVIQFVRK
;
A
#
# COMPACT_ATOMS: atom_id res chain seq x y z
N MET A 1 18.04 -5.81 -68.79
CA MET A 1 18.26 -5.37 -67.40
C MET A 1 16.91 -5.02 -66.78
N LYS A 2 16.41 -5.87 -65.90
CA LYS A 2 15.07 -5.81 -65.31
C LYS A 2 15.19 -5.88 -63.78
N ILE A 3 14.26 -5.20 -63.10
CA ILE A 3 13.87 -5.37 -61.68
C ILE A 3 14.90 -4.75 -60.70
N LYS A 4 14.72 -3.55 -60.12
CA LYS A 4 13.55 -2.88 -59.52
C LYS A 4 12.77 -3.79 -58.55
N LEU A 5 13.43 -4.38 -57.55
CA LEU A 5 12.76 -4.96 -56.37
C LEU A 5 13.75 -5.26 -55.23
N LEU A 6 14.32 -4.24 -54.59
CA LEU A 6 15.20 -4.46 -53.42
C LEU A 6 15.07 -3.34 -52.38
N LEU A 7 13.84 -2.90 -52.13
CA LEU A 7 13.48 -1.92 -51.09
C LEU A 7 12.18 -2.33 -50.39
N LEU A 8 12.04 -3.61 -50.05
CA LEU A 8 10.84 -4.13 -49.37
C LEU A 8 11.18 -5.16 -48.29
N PHE A 9 12.13 -4.83 -47.40
CA PHE A 9 12.37 -5.60 -46.17
C PHE A 9 12.83 -4.69 -45.01
N MET A 10 12.26 -3.49 -44.91
CA MET A 10 12.31 -2.69 -43.68
C MET A 10 11.01 -2.91 -42.92
N GLY A 11 10.79 -4.18 -42.56
CA GLY A 11 9.65 -4.65 -41.79
C GLY A 11 9.75 -4.15 -40.36
N LEU A 12 8.99 -3.09 -40.07
CA LEU A 12 8.02 -3.07 -38.96
C LEU A 12 8.53 -3.58 -37.60
N SER A 13 9.54 -2.89 -37.04
CA SER A 13 9.78 -2.91 -35.59
C SER A 13 8.70 -2.09 -34.89
N ILE A 14 7.46 -2.60 -34.86
CA ILE A 14 6.45 -2.13 -33.89
C ILE A 14 6.98 -2.60 -32.55
N ALA A 15 7.71 -1.73 -31.86
CA ALA A 15 7.85 -1.81 -30.43
C ALA A 15 6.43 -1.89 -29.87
N PHE A 16 6.04 -3.07 -29.39
CA PHE A 16 4.97 -3.20 -28.44
C PHE A 16 5.42 -2.40 -27.21
N LEU A 17 5.12 -1.09 -27.23
CA LEU A 17 4.89 -0.31 -26.03
C LEU A 17 3.68 -0.97 -25.38
N GLY A 18 3.94 -2.07 -24.66
CA GLY A 18 3.05 -2.61 -23.67
C GLY A 18 2.94 -1.56 -22.58
N CYS A 19 2.18 -0.49 -22.86
CA CYS A 19 1.51 0.26 -21.82
C CYS A 19 0.78 -0.80 -21.01
N LYS A 20 1.34 -1.16 -19.84
CA LYS A 20 0.59 -1.89 -18.83
C LYS A 20 -0.68 -1.09 -18.68
N LYS A 21 -1.80 -1.66 -19.15
CA LYS A 21 -3.10 -1.03 -19.02
C LYS A 21 -3.26 -0.73 -17.54
N ASP A 22 -3.29 0.55 -17.19
CA ASP A 22 -3.50 0.95 -15.81
C ASP A 22 -4.80 0.30 -15.36
N LYS A 23 -4.72 -0.44 -14.24
CA LYS A 23 -5.89 -1.14 -13.70
C LYS A 23 -6.95 -0.11 -13.36
N THR A 24 -8.21 -0.42 -13.66
CA THR A 24 -9.31 0.44 -13.24
C THR A 24 -9.39 0.47 -11.71
N PRO A 25 -10.01 1.50 -11.10
CA PRO A 25 -10.22 1.54 -9.65
C PRO A 25 -10.92 0.30 -9.07
N GLU A 26 -11.84 -0.30 -9.83
CA GLU A 26 -12.59 -1.51 -9.47
C GLU A 26 -11.71 -2.76 -9.51
N ASP A 27 -10.88 -2.90 -10.55
CA ASP A 27 -9.89 -3.98 -10.66
C ASP A 27 -8.90 -3.91 -9.47
N LYS A 28 -8.44 -2.71 -9.14
CA LYS A 28 -7.49 -2.48 -8.03
C LYS A 28 -8.06 -2.90 -6.68
N LEU A 29 -9.33 -2.60 -6.41
CA LEU A 29 -10.00 -3.00 -5.17
C LEU A 29 -10.17 -4.52 -5.09
N THR A 30 -10.66 -5.13 -6.17
CA THR A 30 -10.86 -6.59 -6.25
C THR A 30 -9.55 -7.35 -6.07
N ASP A 31 -8.47 -6.90 -6.71
CA ASP A 31 -7.15 -7.49 -6.57
C ASP A 31 -6.59 -7.34 -5.15
N THR A 32 -6.78 -6.16 -4.54
CA THR A 32 -6.36 -5.91 -3.16
C THR A 32 -7.10 -6.82 -2.18
N LYS A 33 -8.41 -7.01 -2.34
CA LYS A 33 -9.21 -7.93 -1.52
C LYS A 33 -8.66 -9.36 -1.55
N LYS A 34 -8.16 -9.82 -2.70
CA LYS A 34 -7.51 -11.14 -2.83
C LYS A 34 -6.11 -11.15 -2.23
N GLN A 35 -5.32 -10.13 -2.54
CA GLN A 35 -3.89 -10.08 -2.18
C GLN A 35 -3.64 -9.85 -0.68
N ILE A 36 -4.55 -9.18 0.03
CA ILE A 36 -4.39 -8.88 1.46
C ILE A 36 -4.56 -10.13 2.34
N ILE A 37 -5.31 -11.14 1.89
CA ILE A 37 -5.58 -12.36 2.65
C ILE A 37 -4.29 -13.12 2.93
N GLY A 38 -4.13 -13.52 4.19
CA GLY A 38 -2.95 -14.23 4.69
C GLY A 38 -2.37 -13.62 5.96
N THR A 39 -1.20 -14.12 6.32
CA THR A 39 -0.48 -13.75 7.54
C THR A 39 0.66 -12.79 7.19
N TRP A 40 0.73 -11.69 7.93
CA TRP A 40 1.66 -10.59 7.72
C TRP A 40 2.35 -10.24 9.02
N GLN A 41 3.67 -10.14 8.99
CA GLN A 41 4.48 -9.74 10.14
C GLN A 41 4.93 -8.29 9.96
N VAL A 42 4.76 -7.48 11.00
CA VAL A 42 5.29 -6.11 11.04
C VAL A 42 6.82 -6.18 10.99
N GLN A 43 7.40 -5.40 10.08
CA GLN A 43 8.86 -5.22 9.94
C GLN A 43 9.33 -3.92 10.56
N SER A 44 8.57 -2.84 10.37
CA SER A 44 8.92 -1.55 10.94
C SER A 44 7.70 -0.64 10.99
N THR A 45 7.76 0.34 11.88
CA THR A 45 6.86 1.49 11.90
C THR A 45 7.69 2.76 11.86
N THR A 46 7.38 3.64 10.91
CA THR A 46 7.98 4.97 10.80
C THR A 46 6.91 6.02 11.04
N VAL A 47 7.18 6.98 11.91
CA VAL A 47 6.32 8.16 12.12
C VAL A 47 7.12 9.41 11.79
N THR A 48 6.66 10.16 10.80
CA THR A 48 7.26 11.43 10.37
C THR A 48 6.37 12.58 10.80
N TYR A 49 6.91 13.55 11.53
CA TYR A 49 6.20 14.72 12.03
C TYR A 49 6.57 15.97 11.22
N TYR A 50 5.57 16.82 10.98
CA TYR A 50 5.70 18.00 10.14
C TYR A 50 5.29 19.28 10.90
N ASP A 51 5.93 20.40 10.55
CA ASP A 51 5.52 21.73 10.98
C ASP A 51 4.41 22.31 10.08
N ALA A 52 3.94 23.53 10.41
CA ALA A 52 2.88 24.21 9.68
C ALA A 52 3.21 24.49 8.20
N SER A 53 4.49 24.51 7.83
CA SER A 53 4.93 24.68 6.44
C SER A 53 5.01 23.35 5.66
N GLY A 54 4.75 22.22 6.34
CA GLY A 54 4.90 20.88 5.77
C GLY A 54 6.34 20.36 5.80
N LYS A 55 7.26 21.04 6.51
CA LYS A 55 8.64 20.58 6.65
C LYS A 55 8.74 19.50 7.71
N ILE A 56 9.54 18.47 7.45
CA ILE A 56 9.85 17.41 8.42
C ILE A 56 10.61 18.02 9.60
N VAL A 57 10.07 17.80 10.81
CA VAL A 57 10.71 18.21 12.07
C VAL A 57 11.38 17.01 12.74
N LYS A 58 10.75 15.84 12.67
CA LYS A 58 11.21 14.62 13.36
C LYS A 58 10.76 13.38 12.60
N THR A 59 11.57 12.33 12.65
CA THR A 59 11.19 10.99 12.22
C THR A 59 11.56 9.99 13.31
N ASP A 60 10.57 9.25 13.78
CA ASP A 60 10.74 8.14 14.71
C ASP A 60 10.64 6.82 13.94
N ASN A 61 11.60 5.92 14.15
CA ASN A 61 11.58 4.57 13.58
C ASN A 61 11.53 3.55 14.73
N GLN A 62 10.63 2.59 14.60
CA GLN A 62 10.48 1.47 15.51
C GLN A 62 10.63 0.17 14.72
N ASP A 63 11.58 -0.66 15.13
CA ASP A 63 11.81 -1.95 14.51
C ASP A 63 10.76 -2.96 14.94
N GLY A 64 10.10 -3.57 13.97
CA GLY A 64 9.29 -4.78 14.09
C GLY A 64 8.04 -4.72 14.97
N ASN A 65 7.84 -3.67 15.77
CA ASN A 65 6.79 -3.63 16.80
C ASN A 65 6.75 -4.95 17.60
N ASN A 66 7.90 -5.42 18.10
CA ASN A 66 8.09 -6.73 18.75
C ASN A 66 7.76 -7.97 17.88
N GLY A 67 7.75 -7.84 16.56
CA GLY A 67 7.41 -8.93 15.64
C GLY A 67 5.91 -9.22 15.60
N GLU A 68 5.07 -8.21 15.85
CA GLU A 68 3.60 -8.32 15.74
C GLU A 68 3.20 -8.98 14.42
N VAL A 69 2.29 -9.94 14.51
CA VAL A 69 1.76 -10.68 13.37
C VAL A 69 0.27 -10.42 13.28
N TYR A 70 -0.20 -10.07 12.09
CA TYR A 70 -1.60 -9.88 11.78
C TYR A 70 -2.03 -10.87 10.71
N GLN A 71 -3.24 -11.42 10.86
CA GLN A 71 -3.83 -12.35 9.91
C GLN A 71 -5.15 -11.78 9.38
N PHE A 72 -5.21 -11.56 8.08
CA PHE A 72 -6.45 -11.34 7.35
C PHE A 72 -7.09 -12.71 7.09
N VAL A 73 -8.04 -13.09 7.93
CA VAL A 73 -8.65 -14.43 7.93
C VAL A 73 -9.57 -14.60 6.73
N ASN A 74 -10.34 -13.56 6.43
CA ASN A 74 -11.29 -13.49 5.31
C ASN A 74 -11.49 -12.00 4.93
N GLU A 75 -12.40 -11.70 4.02
CA GLU A 75 -12.62 -10.35 3.48
C GLU A 75 -13.05 -9.28 4.51
N THR A 76 -13.44 -9.66 5.72
CA THR A 76 -13.97 -8.74 6.74
C THR A 76 -13.30 -8.88 8.10
N THR A 77 -12.44 -9.88 8.29
CA THR A 77 -11.89 -10.24 9.61
C THR A 77 -10.37 -10.16 9.64
N LEU A 78 -9.84 -9.29 10.50
CA LEU A 78 -8.43 -9.18 10.86
C LEU A 78 -8.21 -9.71 12.28
N LYS A 79 -7.12 -10.43 12.51
CA LYS A 79 -6.71 -10.89 13.85
C LYS A 79 -5.26 -10.53 14.14
N GLN A 80 -4.94 -10.26 15.40
CA GLN A 80 -3.55 -10.24 15.86
C GLN A 80 -3.17 -11.64 16.33
N VAL A 81 -2.14 -12.25 15.74
CA VAL A 81 -1.70 -13.60 16.06
C VAL A 81 -0.79 -13.56 17.29
N GLY A 82 -1.12 -14.37 18.31
CA GLY A 82 -0.36 -14.44 19.57
C GLY A 82 -0.63 -13.29 20.54
N GLY A 83 -1.55 -12.38 20.21
CA GLY A 83 -2.07 -11.35 21.10
C GLY A 83 -3.31 -11.84 21.87
N SER A 84 -4.19 -10.91 22.27
CA SER A 84 -5.55 -11.27 22.65
C SER A 84 -6.26 -11.94 21.48
N ASP A 85 -7.20 -12.87 21.74
CA ASP A 85 -8.01 -13.54 20.71
C ASP A 85 -9.02 -12.60 20.02
N ASP A 86 -8.76 -11.30 20.04
CA ASP A 86 -9.60 -10.26 19.47
C ASP A 86 -9.54 -10.30 17.95
N SER A 87 -10.73 -10.32 17.35
CA SER A 87 -10.92 -10.14 15.93
C SER A 87 -11.48 -8.75 15.65
N TYR A 88 -10.88 -8.06 14.70
CA TYR A 88 -11.30 -6.76 14.25
C TYR A 88 -12.06 -6.90 12.94
N ALA A 89 -13.25 -6.30 12.87
CA ALA A 89 -13.91 -6.09 11.60
C ALA A 89 -13.13 -5.05 10.79
N TYR A 90 -12.93 -5.31 9.50
CA TYR A 90 -12.33 -4.35 8.58
C TYR A 90 -13.11 -4.24 7.28
N THR A 91 -12.90 -3.14 6.56
CA THR A 91 -13.38 -2.97 5.19
C THR A 91 -12.27 -2.41 4.30
N LEU A 92 -12.38 -2.68 2.99
CA LEU A 92 -11.53 -2.07 1.98
C LEU A 92 -12.40 -1.22 1.04
N THR A 93 -12.01 0.04 0.86
CA THR A 93 -12.72 1.00 -0.01
C THR A 93 -11.74 1.65 -0.99
N ASN A 94 -12.21 2.02 -2.17
CA ASN A 94 -11.43 2.84 -3.09
C ASN A 94 -11.89 4.30 -2.99
N VAL A 95 -10.98 5.20 -2.61
CA VAL A 95 -11.23 6.65 -2.56
C VAL A 95 -10.12 7.34 -3.32
N ASN A 96 -10.46 8.12 -4.35
CA ASN A 96 -9.49 8.85 -5.17
C ASN A 96 -8.34 7.97 -5.68
N ASN A 97 -8.65 6.75 -6.15
CA ASN A 97 -7.70 5.76 -6.64
C ASN A 97 -6.74 5.20 -5.58
N LYS A 98 -7.02 5.42 -4.29
CA LYS A 98 -6.31 4.83 -3.15
C LYS A 98 -7.17 3.77 -2.50
N ILE A 99 -6.56 2.64 -2.15
CA ILE A 99 -7.25 1.61 -1.40
C ILE A 99 -7.08 1.91 0.08
N LEU A 100 -8.18 2.11 0.79
CA LEU A 100 -8.20 2.38 2.21
C LEU A 100 -8.68 1.15 2.98
N LEU A 101 -7.88 0.70 3.94
CA LEU A 101 -8.25 -0.25 4.98
C LEU A 101 -8.84 0.51 6.16
N ASN A 102 -10.10 0.26 6.47
CA ASN A 102 -10.76 0.83 7.65
C ASN A 102 -10.85 -0.25 8.72
N VAL A 103 -10.23 -0.01 9.87
CA VAL A 103 -10.21 -0.92 11.01
C VAL A 103 -10.14 -0.11 12.30
N SER A 104 -10.92 -0.46 13.32
CA SER A 104 -10.92 0.20 14.64
C SER A 104 -11.04 1.74 14.60
N ASN A 105 -11.88 2.27 13.70
CA ASN A 105 -12.09 3.70 13.44
C ASN A 105 -10.88 4.46 12.86
N VAL A 106 -9.87 3.73 12.35
CA VAL A 106 -8.73 4.31 11.65
C VAL A 106 -8.73 3.83 10.20
N SER A 107 -8.38 4.74 9.28
CA SER A 107 -8.23 4.45 7.85
C SER A 107 -6.77 4.51 7.45
N TYR A 108 -6.29 3.45 6.81
CA TYR A 108 -4.93 3.35 6.27
C TYR A 108 -4.97 3.21 4.76
N GLU A 109 -4.17 3.97 4.03
CA GLU A 109 -3.84 3.65 2.64
C GLU A 109 -3.01 2.37 2.60
N VAL A 110 -3.47 1.39 1.82
CA VAL A 110 -2.79 0.11 1.63
C VAL A 110 -2.10 0.08 0.29
N THR A 111 -0.82 -0.25 0.30
CA THR A 111 -0.03 -0.48 -0.90
C THR A 111 0.71 -1.81 -0.80
N PHE A 112 0.95 -2.43 -1.96
CA PHE A 112 1.73 -3.66 -2.07
C PHE A 112 2.94 -3.43 -2.95
N SER A 113 4.08 -3.96 -2.53
CA SER A 113 5.29 -4.05 -3.35
C SER A 113 5.53 -5.54 -3.67
N GLY A 114 5.01 -5.98 -4.82
CA GLY A 114 4.93 -7.41 -5.14
C GLY A 114 3.98 -8.17 -4.20
N ASN A 115 4.17 -9.49 -4.07
CA ASN A 115 3.26 -10.34 -3.29
C ASN A 115 3.64 -10.48 -1.81
N ASN A 116 4.86 -10.08 -1.44
CA ASN A 116 5.45 -10.36 -0.13
C ASN A 116 5.63 -9.14 0.75
N SER A 117 5.32 -7.94 0.26
CA SER A 117 5.43 -6.70 1.03
C SER A 117 4.14 -5.89 0.92
N MET A 118 3.69 -5.41 2.06
CA MET A 118 2.52 -4.56 2.22
C MET A 118 2.89 -3.38 3.12
N SER A 119 2.32 -2.22 2.83
CA SER A 119 2.47 -1.02 3.65
C SER A 119 1.11 -0.44 3.98
N TRP A 120 0.92 -0.06 5.24
CA TRP A 120 -0.22 0.76 5.69
C TRP A 120 0.28 2.16 6.01
N SER A 121 -0.40 3.18 5.52
CA SER A 121 -0.07 4.56 5.88
C SER A 121 -1.30 5.37 6.27
N ASN A 122 -1.18 6.18 7.31
CA ASN A 122 -2.20 7.17 7.66
C ASN A 122 -1.55 8.51 8.01
N GLN A 123 -2.29 9.59 7.78
CA GLN A 123 -1.89 10.93 8.16
C GLN A 123 -2.85 11.44 9.24
N GLU A 124 -2.30 12.04 10.28
CA GLU A 124 -3.03 12.66 11.38
C GLU A 124 -2.68 14.14 11.41
N THR A 125 -3.68 14.98 11.68
CA THR A 125 -3.51 16.42 11.91
C THR A 125 -3.77 16.72 13.37
N TYR A 126 -2.90 17.52 13.98
CA TYR A 126 -3.02 17.89 15.38
C TYR A 126 -3.68 19.26 15.51
N PRO A 127 -4.50 19.47 16.56
CA PRO A 127 -5.02 20.80 16.89
C PRO A 127 -3.91 21.81 17.19
N ASP A 128 -4.27 23.09 17.25
CA ASP A 128 -3.34 24.15 17.66
C ASP A 128 -2.81 23.93 19.09
N GLY A 129 -1.52 24.23 19.30
CA GLY A 129 -0.84 24.11 20.60
C GLY A 129 0.08 22.89 20.75
N TYR A 130 0.13 22.00 19.77
CA TYR A 130 1.12 20.92 19.70
C TYR A 130 2.42 21.40 19.02
N SER A 131 3.55 20.73 19.32
CA SER A 131 4.84 21.03 18.68
C SER A 131 4.90 20.71 17.18
N TYR A 132 3.89 20.02 16.66
CA TYR A 132 3.76 19.57 15.27
C TYR A 132 2.32 19.80 14.80
N THR A 133 2.12 20.03 13.50
CA THR A 133 0.78 20.24 12.92
C THR A 133 0.21 18.97 12.32
N SER A 134 1.07 18.04 11.90
CA SER A 134 0.64 16.74 11.39
C SER A 134 1.73 15.68 11.52
N SER A 135 1.34 14.43 11.36
CA SER A 135 2.26 13.31 11.20
C SER A 135 1.76 12.30 10.19
N THR A 136 2.69 11.62 9.52
CA THR A 136 2.42 10.45 8.70
C THR A 136 3.02 9.23 9.38
N ARG A 137 2.21 8.22 9.63
CA ARG A 137 2.65 6.90 10.09
C ARG A 137 2.66 5.93 8.91
N VAL A 138 3.70 5.13 8.81
CA VAL A 138 3.85 4.07 7.81
C VAL A 138 4.26 2.79 8.52
N ILE A 139 3.49 1.72 8.34
CA ILE A 139 3.75 0.39 8.90
C ILE A 139 4.09 -0.53 7.74
N GLN A 140 5.28 -1.12 7.78
CA GLN A 140 5.75 -2.08 6.77
C GLN A 140 5.51 -3.50 7.25
N PHE A 141 5.02 -4.34 6.36
CA PHE A 141 4.75 -5.75 6.61
C PHE A 141 5.44 -6.62 5.58
N VAL A 142 5.81 -7.83 6.01
CA VAL A 142 6.21 -8.93 5.13
C VAL A 142 5.26 -10.10 5.30
N ARG A 143 5.03 -10.82 4.21
CA ARG A 143 4.22 -12.04 4.22
C ARG A 143 4.97 -13.14 4.97
N LYS A 144 4.26 -13.88 5.83
CA LYS A 144 4.76 -15.03 6.59
C LYS A 144 4.38 -16.35 5.92
#